data_AF-A0A1J4XBK8-F1
#
_entry.id   AF-A0A1J4XBK8-F1
#
_cell.length_a   1.000
_cell.length_b   1.000
_cell.length_c   1.000
_cell.angle_alpha   90.00
_cell.angle_beta   90.00
_cell.angle_gamma   90.00
#
_symmetry.space_group_name_H-M   'P 1'
#
loop_
_entity.id
_entity.type
_entity.pdbx_description
1 polymer ?
#
loop_
_entity_poly.entity_id
_entity_poly.type
_entity_poly.pdbx_seq_one_letter_code
_entity_poly.pdbx_strand_id
1 'polypeptide(L)'
;MIVRVQTEDFDVAALLGELRAGGHDAGGEVLFVGTVREQSDDGHVAAIELEHYPGMCEQELTRIAEAAKQRFGVLDVAVVHRVGHLKAHENIVLTAAIARHRHEAFAACRYLIDFLKVQAPFWKREILEDGRERWVEACPGCIDAMKHWSESGIDHATHAPGRSAAPARSHSAIPLAQTTEKHRAEGGAPTSAPSSAFAPDLTGVRAAILTLSDSRGLKQDSAGDRLAALIEGWGGSIVARDLLPDDQPRIAAWLTAQRDSGHADLILTCGGTGCGPRDVTPEATAPVLSKQLPGVMNEIHRVGREETRFSLLGRGLAGIAYAPNGAPCLMLNLPGSRRGAATSLSAVADLIPHILHTARGGGH
;
A
#
# COMPACT_ATOMS: atom_id res chain seq x y z
N MET A 1 1.13 -20.00 16.61
CA MET A 1 1.58 -18.77 15.93
C MET A 1 1.42 -17.62 16.86
N ILE A 2 2.43 -16.74 16.94
CA ILE A 2 2.43 -15.57 17.83
C ILE A 2 2.65 -14.32 16.97
N VAL A 3 1.72 -13.36 17.02
CA VAL A 3 1.89 -12.05 16.39
C VAL A 3 1.56 -10.99 17.41
N ARG A 4 2.53 -10.11 17.72
CA ARG A 4 2.37 -9.06 18.73
C ARG A 4 3.00 -7.76 18.27
N VAL A 5 2.25 -6.67 18.44
CA VAL A 5 2.78 -5.30 18.41
C VAL A 5 2.60 -4.74 19.81
N GLN A 6 3.69 -4.30 20.44
CA GLN A 6 3.70 -3.94 21.87
C GLN A 6 4.70 -2.82 22.16
N THR A 7 4.55 -2.13 23.29
CA THR A 7 5.50 -1.10 23.73
C THR A 7 6.62 -1.68 24.60
N GLU A 8 6.27 -2.67 25.42
CA GLU A 8 7.15 -3.31 26.39
C GLU A 8 8.22 -4.14 25.69
N ASP A 9 9.37 -4.30 26.36
CA ASP A 9 10.38 -5.24 25.87
C ASP A 9 9.87 -6.69 25.89
N PHE A 10 10.48 -7.53 25.05
CA PHE A 10 10.15 -8.95 24.97
C PHE A 10 11.30 -9.82 25.49
N ASP A 11 10.93 -10.88 26.21
CA ASP A 11 11.87 -11.92 26.61
C ASP A 11 11.92 -13.01 25.54
N VAL A 12 13.10 -13.17 24.93
CA VAL A 12 13.33 -14.13 23.83
C VAL A 12 13.10 -15.57 24.29
N ALA A 13 13.54 -15.92 25.51
CA ALA A 13 13.41 -17.27 26.04
C ALA A 13 11.95 -17.59 26.38
N ALA A 14 11.21 -16.63 26.93
CA ALA A 14 9.79 -16.78 27.21
C ALA A 14 8.98 -16.98 25.91
N LEU A 15 9.22 -16.14 24.89
CA LEU A 15 8.55 -16.26 23.59
C LEU A 15 8.85 -17.60 22.91
N LEU A 16 10.10 -18.08 23.01
CA LEU A 16 10.46 -19.39 22.48
C LEU A 16 9.78 -20.53 23.24
N GLY A 17 9.65 -20.40 24.56
CA GLY A 17 8.88 -21.32 25.40
C GLY A 17 7.40 -21.40 24.98
N GLU A 18 6.77 -20.25 24.75
CA GLU A 18 5.38 -20.18 24.25
C GLU A 18 5.22 -20.84 22.87
N LEU A 19 6.15 -20.57 21.95
CA LEU A 19 6.18 -21.19 20.62
C LEU A 19 6.32 -22.72 20.67
N ARG A 20 7.16 -23.23 21.58
CA ARG A 20 7.40 -24.67 21.76
C ARG A 20 6.27 -25.38 22.49
N ALA A 21 5.45 -24.67 23.27
CA ALA A 21 4.33 -25.24 24.01
C ALA A 21 3.29 -25.95 23.11
N GLY A 22 3.33 -25.69 21.80
CA GLY A 22 2.53 -26.42 20.81
C GLY A 22 2.89 -27.90 20.62
N GLY A 23 3.98 -28.41 21.23
CA GLY A 23 4.31 -29.85 21.21
C GLY A 23 4.73 -30.37 19.83
N HIS A 24 5.43 -29.53 19.05
CA HIS A 24 5.80 -29.80 17.68
C HIS A 24 6.96 -30.82 17.57
N ASP A 25 6.88 -31.73 16.61
CA ASP A 25 8.00 -32.59 16.19
C ASP A 25 9.00 -31.78 15.33
N ALA A 26 9.73 -30.88 16.01
CA ALA A 26 10.63 -29.92 15.40
C ALA A 26 12.07 -30.45 15.36
N GLY A 27 12.73 -30.30 14.21
CA GLY A 27 14.15 -30.61 14.03
C GLY A 27 15.05 -29.38 13.89
N GLY A 28 14.46 -28.17 13.88
CA GLY A 28 15.20 -26.91 13.88
C GLY A 28 14.31 -25.71 14.19
N GLU A 29 14.89 -24.74 14.88
CA GLU A 29 14.30 -23.46 15.20
C GLU A 29 15.31 -22.36 14.84
N VAL A 30 14.81 -21.27 14.26
CA VAL A 30 15.64 -20.11 13.90
C VAL A 30 14.95 -18.87 14.42
N LEU A 31 15.74 -17.99 15.03
CA LEU A 31 15.30 -16.70 15.53
C LEU A 31 16.20 -15.60 14.98
N PHE A 32 15.57 -14.47 14.67
CA PHE A 32 16.24 -13.22 14.35
C PHE A 32 15.73 -12.16 15.31
N VAL A 33 16.66 -11.46 15.97
CA VAL A 33 16.38 -10.31 16.83
C VAL A 33 17.06 -9.09 16.22
N GLY A 34 16.26 -8.05 15.94
CA GLY A 34 16.76 -6.75 15.56
C GLY A 34 16.83 -5.83 16.78
N THR A 35 17.89 -5.04 16.85
CA THR A 35 18.11 -4.00 17.87
C THR A 35 18.24 -2.61 17.24
N VAL A 36 18.00 -1.58 18.03
CA VAL A 36 18.20 -0.18 17.61
C VAL A 36 19.71 0.08 17.49
N ARG A 37 20.15 0.55 16.31
CA ARG A 37 21.55 0.88 16.06
C ARG A 37 21.89 2.27 16.59
N GLU A 38 23.06 2.40 17.22
CA GLU A 38 23.60 3.68 17.73
C GLU A 38 24.17 4.56 16.61
N GLN A 39 24.62 3.96 15.51
CA GLN A 39 25.21 4.65 14.37
C GLN A 39 24.29 4.53 13.15
N SER A 40 24.01 5.67 12.54
CA SER A 40 23.37 5.78 11.23
C SER A 40 24.29 6.58 10.30
N ASP A 41 24.04 6.55 8.99
CA ASP A 41 24.89 7.17 7.96
C ASP A 41 25.18 8.67 8.19
N ASP A 42 24.38 9.34 9.02
CA ASP A 42 24.41 10.78 9.28
C ASP A 42 24.52 11.15 10.78
N GLY A 43 25.07 10.28 11.64
CA GLY A 43 25.42 10.61 13.04
C GLY A 43 25.00 9.60 14.12
N HIS A 44 25.18 9.98 15.39
CA HIS A 44 24.80 9.18 16.57
C HIS A 44 23.32 9.33 16.90
N VAL A 45 22.60 8.20 16.91
CA VAL A 45 21.18 8.10 17.21
C VAL A 45 21.02 7.77 18.69
N ALA A 46 20.39 8.66 19.45
CA ALA A 46 20.11 8.44 20.87
C ALA A 46 18.89 7.53 21.07
N ALA A 47 17.85 7.74 20.26
CA ALA A 47 16.62 6.97 20.32
C ALA A 47 15.91 6.95 18.95
N ILE A 48 15.01 5.99 18.79
CA ILE A 48 14.05 5.96 17.71
C ILE A 48 12.64 5.97 18.30
N GLU A 49 11.73 6.65 17.63
CA GLU A 49 10.32 6.59 17.92
C GLU A 49 9.61 5.92 16.76
N LEU A 50 8.92 4.84 17.08
CA LEU A 50 8.21 4.00 16.13
C LEU A 50 6.71 4.16 16.34
N GLU A 51 6.07 4.85 15.42
CA GLU A 51 4.63 4.93 15.38
C GLU A 51 4.08 3.79 14.51
N HIS A 52 2.89 3.32 14.86
CA HIS A 52 2.18 2.28 14.12
C HIS A 52 0.69 2.58 14.15
N TYR A 53 -0.06 2.01 13.21
CA TYR A 53 -1.51 2.04 13.26
C TYR A 53 -2.04 0.79 13.97
N PRO A 54 -2.67 0.92 15.15
CA PRO A 54 -3.20 -0.22 15.89
C PRO A 54 -4.22 -1.00 15.06
N GLY A 55 -4.04 -2.31 14.97
CA GLY A 55 -4.89 -3.24 14.22
C GLY A 55 -4.43 -3.50 12.79
N MET A 56 -3.90 -2.50 12.07
CA MET A 56 -3.42 -2.71 10.69
C MET A 56 -2.06 -3.41 10.68
N CYS A 57 -1.16 -3.03 11.58
CA CYS A 57 0.15 -3.67 11.68
C CYS A 57 0.01 -5.13 12.08
N GLU A 58 -0.82 -5.43 13.07
CA GLU A 58 -1.10 -6.77 13.54
C GLU A 58 -1.72 -7.64 12.44
N GLN A 59 -2.67 -7.10 11.67
CA GLN A 59 -3.27 -7.79 10.52
C GLN A 59 -2.23 -8.12 9.46
N GLU A 60 -1.37 -7.16 9.11
CA GLU A 60 -0.37 -7.36 8.07
C GLU A 60 0.74 -8.31 8.51
N LEU A 61 1.23 -8.19 9.74
CA LEU A 61 2.17 -9.16 10.33
C LEU A 61 1.57 -10.56 10.41
N THR A 62 0.27 -10.66 10.73
CA THR A 62 -0.46 -11.94 10.71
C THR A 62 -0.50 -12.52 9.30
N ARG A 63 -0.79 -11.70 8.28
CA ARG A 63 -0.81 -12.13 6.88
C ARG A 63 0.56 -12.64 6.44
N ILE A 64 1.64 -11.92 6.76
CA ILE A 64 3.02 -12.31 6.46
C ILE A 64 3.38 -13.63 7.17
N ALA A 65 2.99 -13.76 8.44
CA ALA A 65 3.23 -14.96 9.24
C ALA A 65 2.52 -16.19 8.68
N GLU A 66 1.24 -16.07 8.34
CA GLU A 66 0.47 -17.14 7.69
C GLU A 66 1.03 -17.51 6.33
N ALA A 67 1.41 -16.52 5.51
CA ALA A 67 2.07 -16.76 4.23
C ALA A 67 3.39 -17.53 4.39
N ALA A 68 4.21 -17.20 5.41
CA ALA A 68 5.44 -17.93 5.70
C ALA A 68 5.15 -19.37 6.14
N LYS A 69 4.16 -19.59 7.02
CA LYS A 69 3.74 -20.95 7.43
C LYS A 69 3.32 -21.79 6.24
N GLN A 70 2.47 -21.24 5.38
CA GLN A 70 1.96 -21.93 4.20
C GLN A 70 3.07 -22.21 3.17
N ARG A 71 3.93 -21.23 2.92
CA ARG A 71 4.99 -21.30 1.89
C ARG A 71 6.08 -22.31 2.23
N PHE A 72 6.51 -22.38 3.50
CA PHE A 72 7.65 -23.19 3.91
C PHE A 72 7.26 -24.44 4.70
N GLY A 73 5.97 -24.65 4.98
CA GLY A 73 5.49 -25.81 5.74
C GLY A 73 6.04 -25.85 7.18
N VAL A 74 6.36 -24.70 7.75
CA VAL A 74 6.89 -24.60 9.11
C VAL A 74 5.79 -24.85 10.14
N LEU A 75 6.17 -25.46 11.25
CA LEU A 75 5.27 -25.92 12.31
C LEU A 75 4.67 -24.71 13.04
N ASP A 76 5.53 -23.74 13.37
CA ASP A 76 5.06 -22.48 13.94
C ASP A 76 5.98 -21.30 13.66
N VAL A 77 5.43 -20.10 13.80
CA VAL A 77 6.16 -18.84 13.64
C VAL A 77 5.78 -17.83 14.72
N ALA A 78 6.71 -16.93 15.01
CA ALA A 78 6.45 -15.74 15.81
C ALA A 78 6.96 -14.48 15.13
N VAL A 79 6.18 -13.41 15.27
CA VAL A 79 6.56 -12.05 14.89
C VAL A 79 6.17 -11.12 16.02
N VAL A 80 7.16 -10.52 16.67
CA VAL A 80 6.95 -9.53 17.74
C VAL A 80 7.66 -8.25 17.34
N HIS A 81 6.96 -7.13 17.33
CA HIS A 81 7.54 -5.83 17.00
C HIS A 81 7.22 -4.81 18.09
N ARG A 82 8.25 -4.10 18.54
CA ARG A 82 8.13 -3.02 19.52
C ARG A 82 7.84 -1.69 18.84
N VAL A 83 7.01 -0.89 19.49
CA VAL A 83 6.59 0.45 19.04
C VAL A 83 6.75 1.45 20.19
N GLY A 84 6.66 2.73 19.89
CA GLY A 84 6.93 3.83 20.82
C GLY A 84 8.40 4.21 20.86
N HIS A 85 8.83 4.76 21.99
CA HIS A 85 10.18 5.30 22.17
C HIS A 85 11.16 4.19 22.58
N LEU A 86 12.18 3.94 21.75
CA LEU A 86 13.19 2.91 21.93
C LEU A 86 14.58 3.52 21.90
N LYS A 87 15.40 3.26 22.92
CA LYS A 87 16.78 3.74 22.97
C LYS A 87 17.70 2.89 22.11
N ALA A 88 18.87 3.43 21.78
CA ALA A 88 19.94 2.64 21.18
C ALA A 88 20.19 1.34 21.97
N HIS A 89 20.49 0.26 21.27
CA HIS A 89 20.71 -1.10 21.78
C HIS A 89 19.48 -1.84 22.32
N GLU A 90 18.31 -1.20 22.41
CA GLU A 90 17.09 -1.91 22.78
C GLU A 90 16.62 -2.85 21.66
N ASN A 91 15.98 -3.96 22.04
CA ASN A 91 15.32 -4.83 21.08
C ASN A 91 14.18 -4.07 20.39
N ILE A 92 14.00 -4.27 19.09
CA ILE A 92 12.91 -3.67 18.31
C ILE A 92 12.04 -4.74 17.68
N VAL A 93 12.60 -5.84 17.20
CA VAL A 93 11.84 -6.85 16.48
C VAL A 93 12.39 -8.25 16.76
N LEU A 94 11.50 -9.22 16.87
CA LEU A 94 11.82 -10.63 16.85
C LEU A 94 10.99 -11.32 15.76
N THR A 95 11.65 -12.13 14.96
CA THR A 95 10.99 -13.11 14.09
C THR A 95 11.55 -14.49 14.39
N ALA A 96 10.70 -15.50 14.43
CA ALA A 96 11.11 -16.87 14.67
C ALA A 96 10.31 -17.86 13.83
N ALA A 97 10.93 -18.96 13.45
CA ALA A 97 10.30 -20.07 12.74
C ALA A 97 10.78 -21.41 13.30
N ILE A 98 9.84 -22.32 13.53
CA ILE A 98 10.06 -23.70 13.97
C ILE A 98 9.69 -24.63 12.84
N ALA A 99 10.60 -25.52 12.45
CA ALA A 99 10.40 -26.45 11.35
C ALA A 99 10.94 -27.85 11.68
N ARG A 100 10.53 -28.84 10.87
CA ARG A 100 11.07 -30.20 10.94
C ARG A 100 12.54 -30.25 10.51
N HIS A 101 12.94 -29.33 9.65
CA HIS A 101 14.26 -29.29 9.04
C HIS A 101 14.80 -27.85 9.05
N ARG A 102 16.12 -27.72 9.22
CA ARG A 102 16.79 -26.42 9.41
C ARG A 102 16.61 -25.47 8.22
N HIS A 103 16.53 -26.00 7.01
CA HIS A 103 16.49 -25.21 5.78
C HIS A 103 15.22 -24.33 5.73
N GLU A 104 14.08 -24.93 6.06
CA GLU A 104 12.77 -24.31 6.09
C GLU A 104 12.68 -23.30 7.23
N ALA A 105 13.28 -23.59 8.39
CA ALA A 105 13.36 -22.65 9.50
C ALA A 105 14.13 -21.37 9.12
N PHE A 106 15.30 -21.51 8.48
CA PHE A 106 16.07 -20.35 8.01
C PHE A 106 15.32 -19.57 6.93
N ALA A 107 14.75 -20.26 5.95
CA ALA A 107 14.01 -19.62 4.85
C ALA A 107 12.80 -18.84 5.36
N ALA A 108 11.99 -19.44 6.25
CA ALA A 108 10.83 -18.80 6.83
C ALA A 108 11.21 -17.61 7.72
N CYS A 109 12.19 -17.76 8.61
CA CYS A 109 12.64 -16.65 9.46
C CYS A 109 13.16 -15.47 8.62
N ARG A 110 13.91 -15.74 7.55
CA ARG A 110 14.38 -14.71 6.63
C ARG A 110 13.23 -14.02 5.89
N TYR A 111 12.28 -14.79 5.38
CA TYR A 111 11.09 -14.27 4.71
C TYR A 111 10.30 -13.33 5.63
N LEU A 112 10.08 -13.72 6.90
CA LEU A 112 9.35 -12.90 7.86
C LEU A 112 9.99 -11.53 8.04
N ILE A 113 11.31 -11.45 8.24
CA ILE A 113 11.99 -10.17 8.46
C ILE A 113 12.04 -9.31 7.19
N ASP A 114 12.27 -9.92 6.01
CA ASP A 114 12.31 -9.18 4.74
C ASP A 114 10.95 -8.54 4.44
N PHE A 115 9.86 -9.30 4.56
CA PHE A 115 8.51 -8.80 4.31
C PHE A 115 8.05 -7.81 5.38
N LEU A 116 8.34 -8.06 6.66
CA LEU A 116 8.05 -7.11 7.74
C LEU A 116 8.68 -5.75 7.45
N LYS A 117 9.95 -5.72 7.03
CA LYS A 117 10.69 -4.47 6.80
C LYS A 117 10.18 -3.64 5.62
N VAL A 118 9.42 -4.23 4.71
CA VAL A 118 8.87 -3.50 3.54
C VAL A 118 7.37 -3.25 3.67
N GLN A 119 6.61 -4.22 4.17
CA GLN A 119 5.15 -4.21 4.13
C GLN A 119 4.52 -3.74 5.44
N ALA A 120 5.21 -3.86 6.57
CA ALA A 120 4.66 -3.39 7.84
C ALA A 120 4.77 -1.85 7.92
N PRO A 121 3.66 -1.13 8.10
CA PRO A 121 3.63 0.34 8.07
C PRO A 121 4.11 0.91 9.41
N PHE A 122 5.41 0.74 9.70
CA PHE A 122 6.06 1.38 10.84
C PHE A 122 6.68 2.70 10.42
N TRP A 123 6.30 3.79 11.10
CA TRP A 123 6.89 5.10 10.87
C TRP A 123 8.02 5.33 11.87
N LYS A 124 9.23 5.45 11.34
CA LYS A 124 10.45 5.60 12.14
C LYS A 124 10.90 7.06 12.16
N ARG A 125 10.92 7.65 13.36
CA ARG A 125 11.56 8.93 13.64
C ARG A 125 12.83 8.69 14.45
N GLU A 126 13.97 9.14 13.97
CA GLU A 126 15.24 9.10 14.69
C GLU A 126 15.45 10.40 15.46
N ILE A 127 15.88 10.27 16.72
CA ILE A 127 16.25 11.37 17.61
C ILE A 127 17.77 11.30 17.78
N LEU A 128 18.46 12.32 17.28
CA LEU A 128 19.92 12.45 17.39
C LEU A 128 20.31 12.95 18.79
N GLU A 129 21.57 12.73 19.19
CA GLU A 129 22.08 13.20 20.50
C GLU A 129 21.97 14.71 20.73
N ASP A 130 21.98 15.49 19.65
CA ASP A 130 21.82 16.96 19.70
C ASP A 130 20.36 17.42 19.79
N GLY A 131 19.41 16.49 19.92
CA GLY A 131 17.98 16.76 20.03
C GLY A 131 17.27 17.02 18.70
N ARG A 132 17.97 16.95 17.56
CA ARG A 132 17.32 17.01 16.25
C ARG A 132 16.55 15.72 15.96
N GLU A 133 15.33 15.88 15.46
CA GLU A 133 14.47 14.78 15.04
C GLU A 133 14.47 14.67 13.51
N ARG A 134 14.49 13.44 13.00
CA ARG A 134 14.36 13.18 11.56
C ARG A 134 13.47 11.99 11.29
N TRP A 135 12.70 12.07 10.23
CA TRP A 135 11.99 10.90 9.70
C TRP A 135 12.94 10.09 8.82
N VAL A 136 13.03 8.80 9.08
CA VAL A 136 13.90 7.88 8.34
C VAL A 136 13.10 7.31 7.18
N GLU A 137 13.62 7.46 5.97
CA GLU A 137 13.02 6.85 4.77
C GLU A 137 13.24 5.33 4.76
N ALA A 138 12.42 4.62 3.98
CA ALA A 138 12.51 3.16 3.89
C ALA A 138 13.90 2.72 3.41
N CYS A 139 14.44 1.66 4.02
CA CYS A 139 15.76 1.15 3.69
C CYS A 139 15.78 0.58 2.26
N PRO A 140 16.62 1.09 1.33
CA PRO A 140 16.66 0.64 -0.07
C PRO A 140 16.93 -0.86 -0.22
N GLY A 141 17.81 -1.42 0.63
CA GLY A 141 18.15 -2.85 0.58
C GLY A 141 17.01 -3.80 0.93
N CYS A 142 15.94 -3.32 1.57
CA CYS A 142 14.76 -4.13 1.87
C CYS A 142 13.90 -4.39 0.61
N ILE A 143 13.90 -3.47 -0.35
CA ILE A 143 13.16 -3.61 -1.62
C ILE A 143 13.80 -4.70 -2.50
N ASP A 144 15.13 -4.75 -2.55
CA ASP A 144 15.85 -5.76 -3.34
C ASP A 144 15.70 -7.17 -2.77
N ALA A 145 15.60 -7.29 -1.43
CA ALA A 145 15.27 -8.57 -0.78
C ALA A 145 13.88 -9.09 -1.18
N MET A 146 12.89 -8.21 -1.38
CA MET A 146 11.57 -8.61 -1.88
C MET A 146 11.61 -9.11 -3.34
N LYS A 147 12.38 -8.45 -4.21
CA LYS A 147 12.53 -8.89 -5.62
C LYS A 147 13.08 -10.30 -5.72
N HIS A 148 14.00 -10.67 -4.82
CA HIS A 148 14.51 -12.03 -4.73
C HIS A 148 13.40 -13.06 -4.47
N TRP A 149 12.43 -12.74 -3.61
CA TRP A 149 11.32 -13.66 -3.29
C TRP A 149 10.29 -13.80 -4.41
N SER A 150 10.13 -12.78 -5.26
CA SER A 150 9.28 -12.81 -6.47
C SER A 150 9.96 -13.51 -7.66
N GLU A 151 11.26 -13.29 -7.87
CA GLU A 151 12.00 -13.86 -9.00
C GLU A 151 12.37 -15.34 -8.80
N SER A 152 12.47 -15.81 -7.55
CA SER A 152 12.80 -17.20 -7.24
C SER A 152 11.70 -18.22 -7.56
N GLY A 153 10.61 -17.80 -8.24
CA GLY A 153 9.63 -18.72 -8.85
C GLY A 153 8.83 -19.57 -7.86
N ILE A 154 8.55 -19.05 -6.66
CA ILE A 154 7.67 -19.73 -5.70
C ILE A 154 6.32 -19.00 -5.70
N ASP A 155 5.57 -19.19 -6.78
CA ASP A 155 4.18 -18.80 -6.92
C ASP A 155 3.27 -20.04 -6.76
N HIS A 156 2.21 -19.83 -5.97
CA HIS A 156 0.94 -20.55 -5.96
C HIS A 156 0.97 -22.07 -6.22
N ALA A 157 1.23 -22.85 -5.17
CA ALA A 157 0.68 -24.19 -5.10
C ALA A 157 -0.85 -24.11 -4.94
N THR A 158 -1.54 -24.17 -6.07
CA THR A 158 -2.90 -24.66 -6.19
C THR A 158 -3.00 -25.99 -5.43
N HIS A 159 -3.91 -26.08 -4.46
CA HIS A 159 -4.31 -27.35 -3.88
C HIS A 159 -5.83 -27.49 -3.98
N ALA A 160 -6.26 -28.17 -5.06
CA ALA A 160 -7.52 -28.88 -5.06
C ALA A 160 -7.42 -30.04 -4.04
N PRO A 161 -8.39 -30.23 -3.14
CA PRO A 161 -8.38 -31.39 -2.26
C PRO A 161 -8.68 -32.65 -3.07
N GLY A 162 -7.86 -33.68 -2.82
CA GLY A 162 -7.94 -34.99 -3.43
C GLY A 162 -9.33 -35.63 -3.29
N ARG A 163 -9.73 -36.30 -4.36
CA ARG A 163 -10.84 -37.24 -4.39
C ARG A 163 -10.66 -38.30 -3.30
N SER A 164 -11.65 -38.43 -2.42
CA SER A 164 -11.86 -39.65 -1.66
C SER A 164 -13.33 -40.10 -1.79
N ALA A 165 -13.44 -41.35 -2.22
CA ALA A 165 -14.55 -42.29 -2.32
C ALA A 165 -15.93 -41.92 -1.72
N ALA A 166 -16.96 -42.13 -2.55
CA ALA A 166 -18.35 -42.32 -2.15
C ALA A 166 -18.57 -43.65 -1.38
N PRO A 167 -19.71 -43.79 -0.68
CA PRO A 167 -20.67 -44.79 -1.15
C PRO A 167 -22.15 -44.35 -1.13
N ALA A 168 -22.79 -44.66 -2.27
CA ALA A 168 -24.11 -45.25 -2.53
C ALA A 168 -25.34 -45.13 -1.58
N ARG A 169 -26.42 -44.61 -2.20
CA ARG A 169 -27.87 -45.02 -2.19
C ARG A 169 -28.71 -44.64 -0.95
N SER A 170 -29.96 -44.15 -1.07
CA SER A 170 -31.09 -44.69 -1.86
C SER A 170 -32.33 -43.76 -1.89
N HIS A 171 -33.13 -43.91 -2.97
CA HIS A 171 -34.59 -43.71 -3.20
C HIS A 171 -35.33 -42.48 -2.60
N SER A 172 -36.16 -41.70 -3.30
CA SER A 172 -37.30 -42.05 -4.18
C SER A 172 -37.81 -40.82 -4.99
N ALA A 173 -38.33 -41.06 -6.19
CA ALA A 173 -39.16 -40.14 -7.01
C ALA A 173 -40.55 -39.90 -6.35
N ILE A 174 -41.46 -38.99 -6.75
CA ILE A 174 -42.01 -38.58 -8.07
C ILE A 174 -42.78 -37.19 -7.95
N PRO A 175 -43.50 -36.60 -8.97
CA PRO A 175 -43.26 -35.23 -9.43
C PRO A 175 -44.53 -34.32 -9.61
N LEU A 176 -44.31 -33.19 -10.32
CA LEU A 176 -45.20 -32.41 -11.23
C LEU A 176 -45.84 -31.07 -10.77
N ALA A 177 -45.45 -30.04 -11.53
CA ALA A 177 -46.27 -29.01 -12.20
C ALA A 177 -46.70 -27.70 -11.50
N GLN A 178 -46.11 -26.63 -12.04
CA GLN A 178 -46.72 -25.39 -12.56
C GLN A 178 -47.11 -24.22 -11.63
N THR A 179 -46.50 -23.08 -12.00
CA THR A 179 -47.03 -21.71 -12.17
C THR A 179 -46.96 -20.68 -11.04
N THR A 180 -46.56 -19.49 -11.51
CA THR A 180 -46.80 -18.10 -11.06
C THR A 180 -45.82 -17.40 -10.11
N GLU A 181 -45.16 -16.40 -10.71
CA GLU A 181 -44.49 -15.18 -10.23
C GLU A 181 -44.67 -14.74 -8.75
N LYS A 182 -43.54 -14.40 -8.09
CA LYS A 182 -43.09 -13.05 -7.64
C LYS A 182 -42.27 -13.10 -6.33
N HIS A 183 -41.11 -12.44 -6.37
CA HIS A 183 -40.31 -11.86 -5.27
C HIS A 183 -39.75 -12.78 -4.16
N ARG A 184 -38.41 -12.97 -4.15
CA ARG A 184 -37.47 -12.37 -3.18
C ARG A 184 -36.01 -12.79 -3.40
N ALA A 185 -35.14 -11.78 -3.36
CA ALA A 185 -33.76 -11.73 -2.88
C ALA A 185 -32.99 -13.03 -2.57
N GLU A 186 -31.94 -13.31 -3.36
CA GLU A 186 -30.63 -13.84 -2.96
C GLU A 186 -29.62 -13.18 -3.92
N GLY A 187 -28.57 -12.47 -3.50
CA GLY A 187 -27.62 -12.86 -2.47
C GLY A 187 -26.35 -13.47 -3.07
N GLY A 188 -25.89 -12.99 -4.24
CA GLY A 188 -24.58 -13.32 -4.79
C GLY A 188 -23.61 -12.17 -4.57
N ALA A 189 -22.84 -12.20 -3.49
CA ALA A 189 -21.71 -11.29 -3.31
C ALA A 189 -20.73 -11.48 -4.48
N PRO A 190 -20.24 -10.41 -5.14
CA PRO A 190 -19.14 -10.55 -6.07
C PRO A 190 -17.90 -10.99 -5.28
N THR A 191 -17.61 -12.28 -5.40
CA THR A 191 -16.34 -12.93 -5.08
C THR A 191 -15.24 -12.34 -5.94
N SER A 192 -14.40 -11.52 -5.32
CA SER A 192 -12.93 -11.54 -5.35
C SER A 192 -12.41 -10.14 -5.07
N ALA A 193 -11.87 -9.92 -3.87
CA ALA A 193 -10.95 -8.82 -3.65
C ALA A 193 -9.75 -9.00 -4.60
N PRO A 194 -9.28 -7.97 -5.31
CA PRO A 194 -8.05 -8.07 -6.06
C PRO A 194 -6.90 -8.40 -5.10
N SER A 195 -6.04 -9.31 -5.52
CA SER A 195 -4.86 -9.75 -4.77
C SER A 195 -3.93 -8.57 -4.50
N SER A 196 -3.65 -8.28 -3.24
CA SER A 196 -2.53 -7.42 -2.86
C SER A 196 -1.20 -8.15 -3.07
N ALA A 197 -0.60 -7.99 -4.26
CA ALA A 197 0.84 -8.22 -4.50
C ALA A 197 1.35 -7.61 -5.82
N PHE A 198 0.84 -6.48 -6.28
CA PHE A 198 1.42 -5.78 -7.44
C PHE A 198 2.02 -4.45 -6.98
N ALA A 199 3.35 -4.32 -7.07
CA ALA A 199 3.94 -2.99 -7.09
C ALA A 199 3.39 -2.27 -8.34
N PRO A 200 2.92 -1.02 -8.24
CA PRO A 200 2.42 -0.30 -9.42
C PRO A 200 3.51 -0.27 -10.49
N ASP A 201 3.19 -0.76 -11.69
CA ASP A 201 4.05 -0.62 -12.86
C ASP A 201 3.47 0.49 -13.74
N LEU A 202 4.13 1.65 -13.70
CA LEU A 202 3.81 2.81 -14.50
C LEU A 202 4.77 2.96 -15.69
N THR A 203 5.46 1.89 -16.10
CA THR A 203 6.36 1.92 -17.26
C THR A 203 5.65 2.46 -18.49
N GLY A 204 6.21 3.54 -19.05
CA GLY A 204 5.66 4.21 -20.23
C GLY A 204 4.50 5.18 -19.94
N VAL A 205 4.06 5.35 -18.69
CA VAL A 205 3.12 6.40 -18.29
C VAL A 205 3.87 7.73 -18.18
N ARG A 206 3.36 8.76 -18.86
CA ARG A 206 3.88 10.13 -18.80
C ARG A 206 2.99 10.96 -17.91
N ALA A 207 3.55 11.55 -16.86
CA ALA A 207 2.81 12.31 -15.88
C ALA A 207 3.15 13.80 -15.90
N ALA A 208 2.13 14.65 -15.73
CA ALA A 208 2.27 16.07 -15.45
C ALA A 208 1.78 16.37 -14.04
N ILE A 209 2.50 17.23 -13.31
CA ILE A 209 2.16 17.58 -11.93
C ILE A 209 1.98 19.09 -11.82
N LEU A 210 0.82 19.51 -11.30
CA LEU A 210 0.54 20.89 -10.95
C LEU A 210 0.39 21.03 -9.43
N THR A 211 1.29 21.77 -8.82
CA THR A 211 1.18 22.13 -7.41
C THR A 211 0.46 23.47 -7.26
N LEU A 212 -0.47 23.54 -6.30
CA LEU A 212 -1.24 24.74 -6.02
C LEU A 212 -0.78 25.35 -4.70
N SER A 213 -0.26 26.56 -4.78
CA SER A 213 0.20 27.29 -3.61
C SER A 213 0.32 28.79 -3.90
N ASP A 214 -0.15 29.60 -2.96
CA ASP A 214 0.03 31.06 -3.01
C ASP A 214 1.36 31.56 -2.44
N SER A 215 1.99 30.78 -1.57
CA SER A 215 3.13 31.20 -0.75
C SER A 215 4.43 30.47 -1.06
N ARG A 216 4.38 29.34 -1.77
CA ARG A 216 5.54 28.49 -2.08
C ARG A 216 5.93 28.64 -3.54
N GLY A 217 7.23 28.62 -3.82
CA GLY A 217 7.77 28.44 -5.17
C GLY A 217 8.15 26.98 -5.42
N LEU A 218 8.46 26.62 -6.68
CA LEU A 218 8.80 25.25 -7.09
C LEU A 218 9.93 24.61 -6.26
N LYS A 219 10.92 25.39 -5.80
CA LYS A 219 12.01 24.89 -4.94
C LYS A 219 11.57 24.41 -3.55
N GLN A 220 10.33 24.70 -3.17
CA GLN A 220 9.73 24.38 -1.87
C GLN A 220 8.51 23.44 -2.05
N ASP A 221 8.33 22.90 -3.25
CA ASP A 221 7.23 22.01 -3.60
C ASP A 221 7.51 20.56 -3.18
N SER A 222 7.54 20.36 -1.86
CA SER A 222 7.82 19.04 -1.29
C SER A 222 6.77 17.98 -1.63
N ALA A 223 5.55 18.38 -2.00
CA ALA A 223 4.48 17.47 -2.38
C ALA A 223 4.63 17.02 -3.83
N GLY A 224 4.84 17.96 -4.76
CA GLY A 224 5.13 17.63 -6.15
C GLY A 224 6.44 16.85 -6.31
N ASP A 225 7.47 17.16 -5.51
CA ASP A 225 8.73 16.40 -5.49
C ASP A 225 8.50 14.94 -5.08
N ARG A 226 7.63 14.73 -4.09
CA ARG A 226 7.28 13.38 -3.64
C ARG A 226 6.46 12.62 -4.67
N LEU A 227 5.49 13.27 -5.33
CA LEU A 227 4.72 12.65 -6.40
C LEU A 227 5.61 12.25 -7.58
N ALA A 228 6.54 13.12 -7.97
CA ALA A 228 7.52 12.82 -9.02
C ALA A 228 8.35 11.59 -8.69
N ALA A 229 8.93 11.55 -7.48
CA ALA A 229 9.75 10.43 -7.03
C ALA A 229 8.99 9.10 -6.99
N LEU A 230 7.70 9.11 -6.61
CA LEU A 230 6.87 7.89 -6.62
C LEU A 230 6.63 7.39 -8.05
N ILE A 231 6.25 8.28 -8.96
CA ILE A 231 5.96 7.92 -10.36
C ILE A 231 7.22 7.38 -11.04
N GLU A 232 8.35 8.06 -10.87
CA GLU A 232 9.64 7.62 -11.41
C GLU A 232 10.10 6.29 -10.78
N GLY A 233 9.89 6.13 -9.47
CA GLY A 233 10.16 4.87 -8.76
C GLY A 233 9.30 3.69 -9.24
N TRP A 234 8.13 3.97 -9.82
CA TRP A 234 7.25 2.99 -10.45
C TRP A 234 7.47 2.86 -11.98
N GLY A 235 8.53 3.46 -12.53
CA GLY A 235 8.89 3.37 -13.96
C GLY A 235 8.20 4.38 -14.88
N GLY A 236 7.37 5.26 -14.33
CA GLY A 236 6.78 6.39 -15.07
C GLY A 236 7.79 7.51 -15.31
N SER A 237 7.37 8.51 -16.09
CA SER A 237 8.19 9.69 -16.41
C SER A 237 7.44 10.98 -16.16
N ILE A 238 8.15 12.03 -15.74
CA ILE A 238 7.57 13.35 -15.54
C ILE A 238 7.82 14.22 -16.77
N VAL A 239 6.76 14.61 -17.46
CA VAL A 239 6.84 15.41 -18.69
C VAL A 239 6.58 16.90 -18.46
N ALA A 240 5.92 17.26 -17.36
CA ALA A 240 5.69 18.64 -16.97
C ALA A 240 5.56 18.77 -15.45
N ARG A 241 6.12 19.86 -14.90
CA ARG A 241 5.90 20.28 -13.52
C ARG A 241 5.75 21.79 -13.46
N ASP A 242 4.68 22.23 -12.83
CA ASP A 242 4.38 23.64 -12.65
C ASP A 242 3.80 23.93 -11.26
N LEU A 243 3.84 25.20 -10.87
CA LEU A 243 3.22 25.71 -9.67
C LEU A 243 2.39 26.93 -10.01
N LEU A 244 1.13 26.94 -9.58
CA LEU A 244 0.20 28.05 -9.79
C LEU A 244 -0.44 28.48 -8.46
N PRO A 245 -0.86 29.75 -8.34
CA PRO A 245 -1.72 30.18 -7.25
C PRO A 245 -3.10 29.54 -7.37
N ASP A 246 -3.89 29.62 -6.30
CA ASP A 246 -5.28 29.14 -6.26
C ASP A 246 -6.22 30.06 -7.07
N ASP A 247 -6.10 29.99 -8.41
CA ASP A 247 -6.83 30.77 -9.39
C ASP A 247 -7.49 29.84 -10.42
N GLN A 248 -8.82 29.74 -10.36
CA GLN A 248 -9.58 28.77 -11.14
C GLN A 248 -9.35 28.88 -12.66
N PRO A 249 -9.41 30.08 -13.29
CA PRO A 249 -9.09 30.21 -14.72
C PRO A 249 -7.69 29.71 -15.10
N ARG A 250 -6.67 30.02 -14.32
CA ARG A 250 -5.29 29.60 -14.61
C ARG A 250 -5.11 28.09 -14.45
N ILE A 251 -5.71 27.49 -13.42
CA ILE A 251 -5.68 26.05 -13.21
C ILE A 251 -6.37 25.33 -14.37
N ALA A 252 -7.58 25.77 -14.75
CA ALA A 252 -8.34 25.18 -15.85
C ALA A 252 -7.61 25.29 -17.19
N ALA A 253 -6.98 26.44 -17.45
CA ALA A 253 -6.17 26.66 -18.65
C ALA A 253 -4.95 25.73 -18.70
N TRP A 254 -4.25 25.53 -17.58
CA TRP A 254 -3.12 24.62 -17.50
C TRP A 254 -3.55 23.16 -17.73
N LEU A 255 -4.61 22.71 -17.04
CA LEU A 255 -5.15 21.35 -17.20
C LEU A 255 -5.58 21.07 -18.65
N THR A 256 -6.22 22.06 -19.27
CA THR A 256 -6.63 22.00 -20.68
C THR A 256 -5.42 21.91 -21.61
N ALA A 257 -4.39 22.74 -21.40
CA ALA A 257 -3.17 22.71 -22.21
C ALA A 257 -2.42 21.38 -22.10
N GLN A 258 -2.30 20.83 -20.88
CA GLN A 258 -1.65 19.53 -20.67
C GLN A 258 -2.42 18.41 -21.36
N ARG A 259 -3.76 18.38 -21.20
CA ARG A 259 -4.62 17.43 -21.92
C ARG A 259 -4.44 17.56 -23.43
N ASP A 260 -4.55 18.78 -23.97
CA ASP A 260 -4.57 19.03 -25.42
C ASP A 260 -3.22 18.76 -26.08
N SER A 261 -2.11 18.88 -25.33
CA SER A 261 -0.78 18.51 -25.82
C SER A 261 -0.67 17.02 -26.17
N GLY A 262 -1.46 16.15 -25.54
CA GLY A 262 -1.34 14.69 -25.65
C GLY A 262 -0.02 14.13 -25.12
N HIS A 263 0.78 14.94 -24.41
CA HIS A 263 2.08 14.54 -23.89
C HIS A 263 2.01 13.88 -22.50
N ALA A 264 0.92 14.10 -21.76
CA ALA A 264 0.66 13.47 -20.47
C ALA A 264 -0.48 12.44 -20.59
N ASP A 265 -0.23 11.24 -20.07
CA ASP A 265 -1.25 10.21 -19.87
C ASP A 265 -1.89 10.33 -18.47
N LEU A 266 -1.16 10.92 -17.52
CA LEU A 266 -1.59 11.18 -16.14
C LEU A 266 -1.36 12.66 -15.79
N ILE A 267 -2.37 13.33 -15.24
CA ILE A 267 -2.25 14.68 -14.70
C ILE A 267 -2.63 14.63 -13.21
N LEU A 268 -1.72 15.10 -12.37
CA LEU A 268 -1.93 15.21 -10.93
C LEU A 268 -1.99 16.69 -10.56
N THR A 269 -3.00 17.08 -9.78
CA THR A 269 -2.96 18.34 -9.05
C THR A 269 -2.71 18.08 -7.58
N CYS A 270 -2.04 18.98 -6.89
CA CYS A 270 -1.76 18.86 -5.47
C CYS A 270 -2.08 20.19 -4.75
N GLY A 271 -3.14 20.20 -3.94
CA GLY A 271 -3.61 21.39 -3.24
C GLY A 271 -4.95 21.93 -3.77
N GLY A 272 -5.50 22.93 -3.09
CA GLY A 272 -6.71 23.65 -3.50
C GLY A 272 -7.98 22.78 -3.55
N THR A 273 -8.05 21.67 -2.81
CA THR A 273 -9.18 20.72 -2.81
C THR A 273 -10.02 20.75 -1.52
N GLY A 274 -9.73 21.66 -0.59
CA GLY A 274 -10.45 21.77 0.68
C GLY A 274 -11.83 22.43 0.56
N CYS A 275 -12.33 22.88 1.70
CA CYS A 275 -13.59 23.64 1.82
C CYS A 275 -13.35 25.15 2.03
N GLY A 276 -12.11 25.62 1.94
CA GLY A 276 -11.78 27.04 2.04
C GLY A 276 -12.25 27.82 0.82
N PRO A 277 -12.47 29.14 0.93
CA PRO A 277 -12.99 29.96 -0.16
C PRO A 277 -12.03 30.08 -1.36
N ARG A 278 -10.76 29.68 -1.19
CA ARG A 278 -9.75 29.65 -2.24
C ARG A 278 -9.55 28.26 -2.85
N ASP A 279 -10.14 27.22 -2.25
CA ASP A 279 -10.00 25.84 -2.72
C ASP A 279 -10.88 25.59 -3.96
N VAL A 280 -10.35 25.93 -5.14
CA VAL A 280 -11.08 25.96 -6.42
C VAL A 280 -10.62 24.91 -7.44
N THR A 281 -9.76 23.98 -7.03
CA THR A 281 -9.20 22.95 -7.93
C THR A 281 -10.24 22.01 -8.50
N PRO A 282 -11.22 21.51 -7.71
CA PRO A 282 -12.31 20.69 -8.25
C PRO A 282 -13.13 21.45 -9.29
N GLU A 283 -13.43 22.73 -9.06
CA GLU A 283 -14.16 23.59 -9.99
C GLU A 283 -13.36 23.89 -11.28
N ALA A 284 -12.03 23.96 -11.18
CA ALA A 284 -11.16 24.07 -12.35
C ALA A 284 -11.06 22.74 -13.13
N THR A 285 -11.13 21.61 -12.43
CA THR A 285 -10.96 20.27 -13.02
C THR A 285 -12.24 19.75 -13.66
N ALA A 286 -13.41 19.96 -13.03
CA ALA A 286 -14.68 19.39 -13.48
C ALA A 286 -15.03 19.69 -14.94
N PRO A 287 -14.85 20.91 -15.48
CA PRO A 287 -15.15 21.21 -16.88
C PRO A 287 -14.17 20.58 -17.88
N VAL A 288 -12.98 20.16 -17.43
CA VAL A 288 -11.95 19.56 -18.29
C VAL A 288 -12.18 18.05 -18.47
N LEU A 289 -12.80 17.41 -17.47
CA LEU A 289 -13.11 15.99 -17.46
C LEU A 289 -14.22 15.65 -18.45
N SER A 290 -14.03 14.57 -19.20
CA SER A 290 -15.07 13.98 -20.05
C SER A 290 -15.89 12.95 -19.29
N LYS A 291 -15.26 12.20 -18.37
CA LYS A 291 -15.91 11.20 -17.51
C LYS A 291 -15.33 11.27 -16.11
N GLN A 292 -16.17 11.40 -15.09
CA GLN A 292 -15.71 11.30 -13.69
C GLN A 292 -15.61 9.84 -13.25
N LEU A 293 -14.65 9.56 -12.37
CA LEU A 293 -14.39 8.27 -11.76
C LEU A 293 -14.55 8.37 -10.23
N PRO A 294 -15.79 8.54 -9.71
CA PRO A 294 -16.01 8.75 -8.27
C PRO A 294 -15.53 7.58 -7.42
N GLY A 295 -15.50 6.35 -7.96
CA GLY A 295 -14.95 5.18 -7.26
C GLY A 295 -13.47 5.32 -6.90
N VAL A 296 -12.67 5.95 -7.79
CA VAL A 296 -11.25 6.23 -7.54
C VAL A 296 -11.10 7.24 -6.40
N MET A 297 -11.90 8.31 -6.39
CA MET A 297 -11.88 9.28 -5.28
C MET A 297 -12.40 8.68 -3.97
N ASN A 298 -13.38 7.79 -4.02
CA ASN A 298 -13.87 7.10 -2.83
C ASN A 298 -12.77 6.25 -2.20
N GLU A 299 -11.93 5.60 -3.01
CA GLU A 299 -10.78 4.83 -2.51
C GLU A 299 -9.72 5.74 -1.89
N ILE A 300 -9.39 6.85 -2.56
CA ILE A 300 -8.50 7.89 -2.00
C ILE A 300 -9.02 8.38 -0.64
N HIS A 301 -10.33 8.65 -0.53
CA HIS A 301 -10.93 9.06 0.74
C HIS A 301 -11.03 7.91 1.76
N ARG A 302 -11.15 6.66 1.31
CA ARG A 302 -11.14 5.48 2.18
C ARG A 302 -9.77 5.34 2.86
N VAL A 303 -8.69 5.36 2.08
CA VAL A 303 -7.31 5.29 2.59
C VAL A 303 -6.96 6.56 3.36
N GLY A 304 -7.31 7.75 2.86
CA GLY A 304 -7.05 9.01 3.55
C GLY A 304 -7.72 9.11 4.93
N ARG A 305 -8.89 8.45 5.11
CA ARG A 305 -9.56 8.35 6.42
C ARG A 305 -8.79 7.53 7.44
N GLU A 306 -7.97 6.59 6.98
CA GLU A 306 -7.09 5.81 7.86
C GLU A 306 -5.99 6.70 8.45
N GLU A 307 -5.57 7.76 7.73
CA GLU A 307 -4.60 8.74 8.24
C GLU A 307 -5.23 9.85 9.08
N THR A 308 -6.33 10.44 8.62
CA THR A 308 -6.98 11.55 9.31
C THR A 308 -8.44 11.67 8.94
N ARG A 309 -9.28 11.96 9.92
CA ARG A 309 -10.71 12.26 9.69
C ARG A 309 -10.93 13.50 8.83
N PHE A 310 -9.97 14.43 8.78
CA PHE A 310 -10.08 15.64 7.96
C PHE A 310 -10.02 15.35 6.45
N SER A 311 -9.57 14.16 6.03
CA SER A 311 -9.62 13.74 4.63
C SER A 311 -11.03 13.73 4.04
N LEU A 312 -12.06 13.59 4.88
CA LEU A 312 -13.47 13.68 4.48
C LEU A 312 -13.88 15.06 3.96
N LEU A 313 -13.10 16.11 4.24
CA LEU A 313 -13.35 17.46 3.73
C LEU A 313 -12.80 17.66 2.31
N GLY A 314 -12.04 16.69 1.78
CA GLY A 314 -11.50 16.73 0.45
C GLY A 314 -12.61 16.67 -0.61
N ARG A 315 -12.56 17.61 -1.56
CA ARG A 315 -13.49 17.72 -2.68
C ARG A 315 -12.85 17.35 -4.02
N GLY A 316 -11.68 16.71 -3.99
CA GLY A 316 -10.92 16.34 -5.18
C GLY A 316 -11.75 15.48 -6.14
N LEU A 317 -11.46 15.59 -7.43
CA LEU A 317 -12.06 14.78 -8.48
C LEU A 317 -11.02 13.84 -9.09
N ALA A 318 -11.50 12.71 -9.58
CA ALA A 318 -10.77 11.80 -10.45
C ALA A 318 -11.59 11.61 -11.72
N GLY A 319 -10.94 11.52 -12.87
CA GLY A 319 -11.65 11.32 -14.13
C GLY A 319 -10.76 11.19 -15.35
N ILE A 320 -11.39 10.82 -16.47
CA ILE A 320 -10.76 10.79 -17.79
C ILE A 320 -11.13 12.05 -18.56
N ALA A 321 -10.12 12.67 -19.15
CA ALA A 321 -10.27 13.70 -20.17
C ALA A 321 -9.68 13.19 -21.48
N TYR A 322 -10.28 13.54 -22.61
CA TYR A 322 -9.74 13.19 -23.93
C TYR A 322 -9.15 14.43 -24.61
N ALA A 323 -7.95 14.29 -25.12
CA ALA A 323 -7.31 15.28 -25.98
C ALA A 323 -8.07 15.38 -27.33
N PRO A 324 -7.89 16.47 -28.11
CA PRO A 324 -8.53 16.63 -29.42
C PRO A 324 -8.19 15.50 -30.41
N ASN A 325 -7.03 14.86 -30.26
CA ASN A 325 -6.61 13.70 -31.05
C ASN A 325 -7.20 12.37 -30.55
N GLY A 326 -8.07 12.38 -29.54
CA GLY A 326 -8.70 11.21 -28.94
C GLY A 326 -7.84 10.48 -27.89
N ALA A 327 -6.64 10.95 -27.58
CA ALA A 327 -5.81 10.33 -26.54
C ALA A 327 -6.44 10.55 -25.15
N PRO A 328 -6.62 9.49 -24.34
CA PRO A 328 -7.13 9.63 -22.98
C PRO A 328 -6.03 10.08 -22.02
N CYS A 329 -6.42 10.88 -21.04
CA CYS A 329 -5.61 11.29 -19.91
C CYS A 329 -6.40 11.08 -18.61
N LEU A 330 -5.79 10.41 -17.63
CA LEU A 330 -6.32 10.33 -16.27
C LEU A 330 -5.94 11.59 -15.50
N MET A 331 -6.91 12.23 -14.85
CA MET A 331 -6.68 13.38 -13.98
C MET A 331 -7.08 13.03 -12.54
N LEU A 332 -6.21 13.34 -11.58
CA LEU A 332 -6.46 13.13 -10.15
C LEU A 332 -6.18 14.43 -9.37
N ASN A 333 -7.13 14.89 -8.56
CA ASN A 333 -6.88 15.95 -7.59
C ASN A 333 -6.48 15.37 -6.24
N LEU A 334 -5.27 15.70 -5.80
CA LEU A 334 -4.68 15.20 -4.56
C LEU A 334 -4.57 16.30 -3.50
N PRO A 335 -4.53 15.94 -2.20
CA PRO A 335 -4.33 16.90 -1.11
C PRO A 335 -3.00 17.66 -1.22
N GLY A 336 -2.95 18.90 -0.71
CA GLY A 336 -1.77 19.77 -0.80
C GLY A 336 -0.58 19.43 0.10
N SER A 337 -0.73 18.47 1.03
CA SER A 337 0.35 18.05 1.93
C SER A 337 1.19 16.95 1.28
N ARG A 338 2.52 16.97 1.49
CA ARG A 338 3.44 15.94 0.95
C ARG A 338 2.97 14.52 1.28
N ARG A 339 2.53 14.31 2.52
CA ARG A 339 2.00 13.02 2.99
C ARG A 339 0.68 12.67 2.31
N GLY A 340 -0.32 13.56 2.37
CA GLY A 340 -1.64 13.28 1.83
C GLY A 340 -1.63 13.03 0.33
N ALA A 341 -0.81 13.77 -0.42
CA ALA A 341 -0.59 13.55 -1.84
C ALA A 341 0.00 12.15 -2.12
N ALA A 342 1.07 11.78 -1.41
CA ALA A 342 1.72 10.48 -1.57
C ALA A 342 0.79 9.32 -1.24
N THR A 343 0.10 9.38 -0.11
CA THR A 343 -0.85 8.34 0.32
C THR A 343 -1.99 8.21 -0.68
N SER A 344 -2.53 9.33 -1.16
CA SER A 344 -3.63 9.34 -2.14
C SER A 344 -3.22 8.73 -3.48
N LEU A 345 -2.03 9.05 -3.99
CA LEU A 345 -1.54 8.46 -5.24
C LEU A 345 -1.30 6.95 -5.08
N SER A 346 -0.59 6.55 -4.02
CA SER A 346 -0.30 5.13 -3.76
C SER A 346 -1.55 4.26 -3.62
N ALA A 347 -2.64 4.82 -3.08
CA ALA A 347 -3.91 4.10 -2.89
C ALA A 347 -4.55 3.63 -4.20
N VAL A 348 -4.20 4.24 -5.33
CA VAL A 348 -4.85 3.97 -6.63
C VAL A 348 -3.85 3.74 -7.76
N ALA A 349 -2.56 3.66 -7.44
CA ALA A 349 -1.48 3.62 -8.44
C ALA A 349 -1.52 2.35 -9.30
N ASP A 350 -1.86 1.22 -8.70
CA ASP A 350 -2.05 -0.08 -9.35
C ASP A 350 -3.20 -0.08 -10.38
N LEU A 351 -4.19 0.79 -10.20
CA LEU A 351 -5.33 0.92 -11.11
C LEU A 351 -5.01 1.75 -12.37
N ILE A 352 -3.99 2.61 -12.32
CA ILE A 352 -3.69 3.59 -13.37
C ILE A 352 -3.49 2.92 -14.75
N PRO A 353 -2.66 1.87 -14.91
CA PRO A 353 -2.44 1.26 -16.21
C PRO A 353 -3.72 0.67 -16.81
N HIS A 354 -4.54 0.02 -15.99
CA HIS A 354 -5.80 -0.57 -16.42
C HIS A 354 -6.84 0.49 -16.80
N ILE A 355 -6.93 1.57 -16.03
CA ILE A 355 -7.79 2.72 -16.33
C ILE A 355 -7.41 3.32 -17.70
N LEU A 356 -6.12 3.55 -17.95
CA LEU A 356 -5.64 4.10 -19.22
C LEU A 356 -5.84 3.12 -20.39
N HIS A 357 -5.61 1.82 -20.19
CA HIS A 357 -5.88 0.79 -21.19
C HIS A 357 -7.36 0.79 -21.61
N THR A 358 -8.26 0.76 -20.64
CA THR A 358 -9.71 0.80 -20.86
C THR A 358 -10.12 2.09 -21.57
N ALA A 359 -9.58 3.24 -21.15
CA ALA A 359 -9.89 4.52 -21.76
C ALA A 359 -9.43 4.63 -23.24
N ARG A 360 -8.42 3.84 -23.65
CA ARG A 360 -7.98 3.72 -25.06
C ARG A 360 -8.89 2.80 -25.89
N GLY A 361 -9.97 2.27 -25.31
CA GLY A 361 -10.86 1.30 -25.95
C GLY A 361 -10.43 -0.15 -25.76
N GLY A 362 -9.48 -0.41 -24.85
CA GLY A 362 -9.17 -1.75 -24.38
C GLY A 362 -10.33 -2.39 -23.62
N GLY A 363 -10.35 -3.73 -23.57
CA GLY A 363 -11.34 -4.47 -22.78
C GLY A 363 -11.18 -4.25 -21.28
N HIS A 364 -12.25 -4.53 -20.53
CA HIS A 364 -12.24 -4.58 -19.07
C HIS A 364 -11.63 -5.88 -18.55
#